data_AF-A0A9N9NZJ8-F1
#
_entry.id   AF-A0A9N9NZJ8-F1
#
_cell.length_a   1.000
_cell.length_b   1.000
_cell.length_c   1.000
_cell.angle_alpha   90.00
_cell.angle_beta   90.00
_cell.angle_gamma   90.00
#
_symmetry.space_group_name_H-M   'P 1'
#
loop_
_entity.id
_entity.type
_entity.pdbx_description
1 polymer ?
#
loop_
_entity_poly.entity_id
_entity_poly.type
_entity_poly.pdbx_seq_one_letter_code
_entity_poly.pdbx_strand_id
1 'polypeptide(L)'
;QCYGTHHSSEIIPSSLYHFIVKTFTAICNGQGRKTLGKMLGFGTDRNLLEQTWQKELYRVGTQVLGKDHFLSFDVGAVFGCDGYIDFYVDELEWAIELLKDGKDMAEHSRRFEPAGEYKEIVRYAKSIAIIDVRSESKKVRKLQKDFVYASYSENYDAFKIE
;
A
#
# COMPACT_ATOMS: atom_id res chain seq x y z
N GLN A 1 -16.47 18.00 -23.17
CA GLN A 1 -15.67 17.15 -22.25
C GLN A 1 -14.87 18.09 -21.36
N CYS A 2 -15.09 18.03 -20.05
CA CYS A 2 -14.29 18.80 -19.09
C CYS A 2 -13.13 17.92 -18.63
N TYR A 3 -11.94 18.15 -19.17
CA TYR A 3 -10.71 17.56 -18.62
C TYR A 3 -10.33 18.39 -17.38
N GLY A 4 -10.44 17.79 -16.19
CA GLY A 4 -9.99 18.40 -14.94
C GLY A 4 -8.48 18.25 -14.77
N THR A 5 -7.81 19.27 -14.25
CA THR A 5 -6.41 19.17 -13.82
C THR A 5 -6.38 19.11 -12.30
N HIS A 6 -5.77 18.07 -11.75
CA HIS A 6 -5.51 17.95 -10.32
C HIS A 6 -4.10 18.44 -10.00
N HIS A 7 -3.98 19.31 -9.00
CA HIS A 7 -2.69 19.75 -8.47
C HIS A 7 -2.15 18.66 -7.54
N SER A 8 -1.05 18.01 -7.93
CA SER A 8 -0.29 17.13 -7.02
C SER A 8 0.60 17.99 -6.12
N SER A 9 0.99 17.46 -4.96
CA SER A 9 2.00 18.11 -4.11
C SER A 9 3.37 18.14 -4.77
N GLU A 10 4.12 19.23 -4.58
CA GLU A 10 5.49 19.42 -5.14
C GLU A 10 6.57 18.66 -4.36
N ILE A 11 6.28 18.14 -3.16
CA ILE A 11 7.28 17.49 -2.31
C ILE A 11 7.20 15.97 -2.47
N ILE A 12 8.05 15.45 -3.35
CA ILE A 12 8.29 14.01 -3.54
C ILE A 12 8.72 13.37 -2.20
N PRO A 13 8.16 12.21 -1.82
CA PRO A 13 8.62 11.48 -0.65
C PRO A 13 10.10 11.08 -0.76
N SER A 14 10.87 11.31 0.29
CA SER A 14 12.32 11.04 0.32
C SER A 14 12.69 9.55 0.45
N SER A 15 11.72 8.69 0.78
CA SER A 15 11.91 7.23 0.92
C SER A 15 10.58 6.51 0.82
N LEU A 16 10.60 5.19 0.59
CA LEU A 16 9.41 4.35 0.58
C LEU A 16 8.63 4.45 1.90
N TYR A 17 9.32 4.40 3.05
CA TYR A 17 8.67 4.56 4.35
C TYR A 17 8.01 5.95 4.49
N HIS A 18 8.68 7.03 4.07
CA HIS A 18 8.09 8.38 4.10
C HIS A 18 6.87 8.48 3.17
N PHE A 19 6.90 7.82 2.00
CA PHE A 19 5.75 7.72 1.10
C PHE A 19 4.57 7.02 1.78
N ILE A 20 4.79 5.86 2.41
CA ILE A 20 3.75 5.11 3.13
C ILE A 20 3.17 5.97 4.24
N VAL A 21 4.01 6.60 5.06
CA VAL A 21 3.58 7.49 6.16
C VAL A 21 2.72 8.64 5.65
N LYS A 22 3.17 9.35 4.61
CA LYS A 22 2.39 10.44 4.01
C LYS A 22 1.07 9.95 3.43
N THR A 23 1.07 8.79 2.76
CA THR A 23 -0.12 8.23 2.11
C THR A 23 -1.17 7.86 3.14
N PHE A 24 -0.83 7.11 4.18
CA PHE A 24 -1.77 6.76 5.24
C PHE A 24 -2.23 8.00 6.00
N THR A 25 -1.32 8.95 6.30
CA THR A 25 -1.70 10.23 6.92
C THR A 25 -2.74 10.99 6.07
N ALA A 26 -2.58 11.01 4.74
CA ALA A 26 -3.53 11.62 3.82
C ALA A 26 -4.83 10.80 3.64
N ILE A 27 -4.82 9.48 3.88
CA ILE A 27 -6.03 8.67 3.98
C ILE A 27 -6.82 9.04 5.25
N CYS A 28 -6.15 9.25 6.40
CA CYS A 28 -6.82 9.71 7.63
C CYS A 28 -7.38 11.12 7.46
N ASN A 29 -6.57 12.01 6.89
CA ASN A 29 -6.84 13.43 6.82
C ASN A 29 -7.74 13.77 5.63
N GLY A 30 -8.84 14.49 5.87
CA GLY A 30 -9.70 15.00 4.80
C GLY A 30 -10.77 14.00 4.34
N GLN A 31 -10.82 13.73 3.02
CA GLN A 31 -11.93 12.96 2.42
C GLN A 31 -11.77 11.45 2.58
N GLY A 32 -10.56 10.93 2.82
CA GLY A 32 -10.28 9.48 2.90
C GLY A 32 -11.10 8.77 3.99
N ARG A 33 -11.15 9.31 5.22
CA ARG A 33 -12.07 8.83 6.28
C ARG A 33 -13.52 8.70 5.80
N LYS A 34 -14.04 9.76 5.16
CA LYS A 34 -15.44 9.78 4.67
C LYS A 34 -15.65 8.78 3.55
N THR A 35 -14.64 8.55 2.72
CA THR A 35 -14.65 7.56 1.66
C THR A 35 -14.66 6.16 2.24
N LEU A 36 -13.72 5.82 3.13
CA LEU A 36 -13.64 4.52 3.80
C LEU A 36 -14.95 4.16 4.52
N GLY A 37 -15.52 5.08 5.29
CA GLY A 37 -16.78 4.86 5.99
C GLY A 37 -18.02 4.74 5.09
N LYS A 38 -17.91 5.07 3.79
CA LYS A 38 -19.00 4.96 2.79
C LYS A 38 -18.78 3.82 1.79
N MET A 39 -17.58 3.26 1.71
CA MET A 39 -17.26 2.16 0.82
C MET A 39 -18.05 0.91 1.22
N LEU A 40 -18.41 0.08 0.24
CA LEU A 40 -19.15 -1.18 0.47
C LEU A 40 -18.24 -2.41 0.42
N GLY A 41 -16.92 -2.20 0.29
CA GLY A 41 -15.93 -3.27 0.17
C GLY A 41 -15.58 -3.89 1.52
N PHE A 42 -16.58 -4.50 2.17
CA PHE A 42 -16.45 -5.21 3.44
C PHE A 42 -16.48 -6.73 3.26
N GLY A 43 -15.70 -7.43 4.08
CA GLY A 43 -15.77 -8.87 4.22
C GLY A 43 -16.93 -9.31 5.13
N THR A 44 -17.11 -10.62 5.27
CA THR A 44 -18.09 -11.21 6.19
C THR A 44 -17.78 -10.92 7.67
N ASP A 45 -16.52 -10.56 7.96
CA ASP A 45 -16.02 -10.11 9.25
C ASP A 45 -16.33 -8.64 9.56
N ARG A 46 -17.05 -7.95 8.65
CA ARG A 46 -17.35 -6.50 8.70
C ARG A 46 -16.12 -5.59 8.68
N ASN A 47 -14.96 -6.12 8.33
CA ASN A 47 -13.76 -5.31 8.08
C ASN A 47 -13.64 -5.02 6.58
N LEU A 48 -12.91 -3.95 6.24
CA LEU A 48 -12.61 -3.66 4.85
C LEU A 48 -11.81 -4.80 4.23
N LEU A 49 -12.14 -5.13 2.99
CA LEU A 49 -11.36 -6.07 2.17
C LEU A 49 -9.98 -5.49 1.88
N GLU A 50 -9.00 -6.36 1.70
CA GLU A 50 -7.64 -6.00 1.27
C GLU A 50 -7.66 -5.15 -0.01
N GLN A 51 -8.49 -5.55 -0.98
CA GLN A 51 -8.71 -4.79 -2.22
C GLN A 51 -9.25 -3.37 -1.99
N THR A 52 -9.99 -3.13 -0.91
CA THR A 52 -10.46 -1.78 -0.59
C THR A 52 -9.29 -0.91 -0.13
N TRP A 53 -8.38 -1.48 0.67
CA TRP A 53 -7.15 -0.81 1.09
C TRP A 53 -6.20 -0.56 -0.08
N GLN A 54 -6.00 -1.54 -0.96
CA GLN A 54 -5.22 -1.39 -2.19
C GLN A 54 -5.75 -0.20 -3.04
N LYS A 55 -7.06 -0.14 -3.27
CA LYS A 55 -7.68 0.95 -4.07
C LYS A 55 -7.53 2.32 -3.42
N GLU A 56 -7.64 2.41 -2.10
CA GLU A 56 -7.46 3.68 -1.38
C GLU A 56 -5.99 4.11 -1.33
N LEU A 57 -5.08 3.16 -1.15
CA LEU A 57 -3.64 3.41 -1.27
C LEU A 57 -3.29 3.91 -2.67
N TYR A 58 -3.84 3.30 -3.73
CA TYR A 58 -3.64 3.78 -5.10
C TYR A 58 -4.20 5.21 -5.29
N ARG A 59 -5.45 5.44 -4.88
CA ARG A 59 -6.13 6.73 -5.06
C ARG A 59 -5.39 7.88 -4.39
N VAL A 60 -4.92 7.67 -3.16
CA VAL A 60 -4.23 8.71 -2.37
C VAL A 60 -2.72 8.72 -2.69
N GLY A 61 -2.10 7.56 -2.81
CA GLY A 61 -0.68 7.40 -3.10
C GLY A 61 -0.27 8.10 -4.39
N THR A 62 -1.05 7.97 -5.46
CA THR A 62 -0.80 8.70 -6.72
C THR A 62 -0.87 10.22 -6.54
N GLN A 63 -1.65 10.74 -5.60
CA GLN A 63 -1.68 12.18 -5.30
C GLN A 63 -0.45 12.62 -4.49
N VAL A 64 0.04 11.74 -3.60
CA VAL A 64 1.18 11.97 -2.71
C VAL A 64 2.51 11.85 -3.45
N LEU A 65 2.64 10.93 -4.41
CA LEU A 65 3.85 10.70 -5.21
C LEU A 65 4.22 11.90 -6.09
N GLY A 66 3.24 12.70 -6.50
CA GLY A 66 3.44 13.84 -7.39
C GLY A 66 3.16 13.48 -8.85
N LYS A 67 3.50 14.39 -9.76
CA LYS A 67 3.28 14.21 -11.21
C LYS A 67 4.40 13.45 -11.92
N ASP A 68 5.58 13.41 -11.30
CA ASP A 68 6.79 12.92 -11.96
C ASP A 68 7.00 11.41 -11.75
N HIS A 69 6.22 10.77 -10.88
CA HIS A 69 6.31 9.34 -10.60
C HIS A 69 4.95 8.66 -10.71
N PHE A 70 4.96 7.42 -11.19
CA PHE A 70 3.75 6.62 -11.37
C PHE A 70 3.73 5.45 -10.38
N LEU A 71 2.63 5.35 -9.62
CA LEU A 71 2.33 4.17 -8.83
C LEU A 71 1.62 3.15 -9.72
N SER A 72 2.36 2.23 -10.32
CA SER A 72 1.79 1.18 -11.16
C SER A 72 1.23 0.07 -10.29
N PHE A 73 0.05 -0.46 -10.63
CA PHE A 73 -0.55 -1.62 -9.97
C PHE A 73 -0.48 -2.86 -10.86
N ASP A 74 -0.63 -4.05 -10.27
CA ASP A 74 -0.57 -5.34 -10.96
C ASP A 74 0.70 -5.47 -11.83
N VAL A 75 1.86 -5.26 -11.22
CA VAL A 75 3.15 -5.27 -11.92
C VAL A 75 3.82 -6.63 -11.78
N GLY A 76 4.15 -7.25 -12.92
CA GLY A 76 4.83 -8.55 -12.93
C GLY A 76 5.30 -8.95 -14.31
N ALA A 77 4.39 -8.90 -15.29
CA ALA A 77 4.67 -9.30 -16.67
C ALA A 77 5.86 -8.55 -17.30
N VAL A 78 6.00 -7.25 -17.04
CA VAL A 78 7.11 -6.43 -17.58
C VAL A 78 8.49 -6.86 -17.05
N PHE A 79 8.54 -7.45 -15.86
CA PHE A 79 9.76 -8.00 -15.25
C PHE A 79 9.95 -9.50 -15.54
N GLY A 80 8.97 -10.17 -16.17
CA GLY A 80 8.99 -11.62 -16.35
C GLY A 80 8.73 -12.41 -15.05
N CYS A 81 7.99 -11.82 -14.11
CA CYS A 81 7.57 -12.49 -12.87
C CYS A 81 6.38 -13.44 -13.10
N ASP A 82 6.28 -14.46 -12.25
CA ASP A 82 5.18 -15.44 -12.28
C ASP A 82 3.91 -14.88 -11.61
N GLY A 83 4.07 -13.92 -10.70
CA GLY A 83 2.98 -13.22 -10.01
C GLY A 83 2.98 -11.71 -10.29
N TYR A 84 1.97 -11.03 -9.75
CA TYR A 84 1.80 -9.59 -9.84
C TYR A 84 1.89 -8.99 -8.44
N ILE A 85 2.78 -8.02 -8.25
CA ILE A 85 2.86 -7.24 -7.01
C ILE A 85 1.76 -6.19 -7.00
N ASP A 86 1.25 -5.87 -5.80
CA ASP A 86 0.18 -4.88 -5.66
C ASP A 86 0.56 -3.52 -6.25
N PHE A 87 1.76 -3.00 -5.92
CA PHE A 87 2.26 -1.77 -6.53
C PHE A 87 3.77 -1.75 -6.78
N TYR A 88 4.15 -1.02 -7.81
CA TYR A 88 5.53 -0.68 -8.14
C TYR A 88 5.64 0.80 -8.52
N VAL A 89 6.63 1.51 -7.96
CA VAL A 89 6.92 2.91 -8.33
C VAL A 89 8.14 2.92 -9.24
N ASP A 90 7.89 3.22 -10.52
CA ASP A 90 8.95 3.34 -11.53
C ASP A 90 9.89 4.51 -11.23
N GLU A 91 11.12 4.45 -11.73
CA GLU A 91 12.26 5.35 -11.45
C GLU A 91 12.80 5.34 -10.00
N LEU A 92 11.92 5.21 -9.00
CA LEU A 92 12.30 5.04 -7.60
C LEU A 92 12.58 3.57 -7.24
N GLU A 93 12.10 2.64 -8.08
CA GLU A 93 12.27 1.19 -7.96
C GLU A 93 11.76 0.68 -6.60
N TRP A 94 10.57 1.15 -6.19
CA TRP A 94 9.92 0.71 -4.95
C TRP A 94 8.89 -0.37 -5.23
N ALA A 95 8.98 -1.48 -4.52
CA ALA A 95 8.04 -2.59 -4.58
C ALA A 95 7.18 -2.62 -3.30
N ILE A 96 5.86 -2.66 -3.47
CA ILE A 96 4.91 -2.55 -2.37
C ILE A 96 3.87 -3.66 -2.48
N GLU A 97 3.79 -4.49 -1.45
CA GLU A 97 2.74 -5.48 -1.27
C GLU A 97 1.84 -5.05 -0.11
N LEU A 98 0.54 -5.31 -0.17
CA LEU A 98 -0.41 -5.02 0.90
C LEU A 98 -1.11 -6.30 1.35
N LEU A 99 -1.27 -6.45 2.66
CA LEU A 99 -2.14 -7.45 3.26
C LEU A 99 -3.02 -6.82 4.35
N LYS A 100 -3.99 -7.59 4.84
CA LYS A 100 -4.83 -7.17 5.96
C LYS A 100 -4.72 -8.06 7.20
N ASP A 101 -4.73 -7.45 8.38
CA ASP A 101 -4.86 -8.09 9.69
C ASP A 101 -3.84 -9.22 9.98
N GLY A 102 -2.67 -9.19 9.33
CA GLY A 102 -1.66 -10.26 9.39
C GLY A 102 -2.11 -11.58 8.77
N LYS A 103 -3.12 -11.55 7.90
CA LYS A 103 -3.56 -12.72 7.15
C LYS A 103 -2.48 -13.11 6.14
N ASP A 104 -2.13 -14.40 6.12
CA ASP A 104 -1.21 -14.98 5.14
C ASP A 104 0.16 -14.27 5.03
N MET A 105 0.65 -13.63 6.10
CA MET A 105 1.95 -12.91 6.12
C MET A 105 3.11 -13.75 5.59
N ALA A 106 3.15 -15.04 5.94
CA ALA A 106 4.20 -15.96 5.49
C ALA A 106 4.10 -16.26 3.99
N GLU A 107 2.90 -16.19 3.40
CA GLU A 107 2.73 -16.30 1.95
C GLU A 107 3.22 -15.03 1.25
N HIS A 108 2.77 -13.85 1.68
CA HIS A 108 3.23 -12.58 1.11
C HIS A 108 4.76 -12.45 1.19
N SER A 109 5.36 -12.77 2.34
CA SER A 109 6.82 -12.75 2.49
C SER A 109 7.54 -13.74 1.56
N ARG A 110 6.96 -14.93 1.32
CA ARG A 110 7.56 -15.95 0.43
C ARG A 110 7.59 -15.51 -1.03
N ARG A 111 6.67 -14.65 -1.47
CA ARG A 111 6.66 -14.11 -2.85
C ARG A 111 7.93 -13.30 -3.16
N PHE A 112 8.56 -12.70 -2.14
CA PHE A 112 9.82 -11.95 -2.25
C PHE A 112 11.10 -12.79 -2.06
N GLU A 113 10.99 -14.09 -1.79
CA GLU A 113 12.17 -14.95 -1.69
C GLU A 113 12.87 -15.13 -3.06
N PRO A 114 14.14 -15.56 -3.11
CA PRO A 114 14.88 -15.72 -4.38
C PRO A 114 14.22 -16.67 -5.40
N ALA A 115 13.40 -17.61 -4.92
CA ALA A 115 12.61 -18.53 -5.76
C ALA A 115 11.10 -18.18 -5.75
N GLY A 116 10.74 -17.03 -5.18
CA GLY A 116 9.37 -16.54 -5.08
C GLY A 116 8.85 -15.94 -6.38
N GLU A 117 7.55 -15.65 -6.40
CA GLU A 117 6.84 -15.12 -7.56
C GLU A 117 7.39 -13.76 -8.03
N TYR A 118 7.98 -12.98 -7.12
CA TYR A 118 8.52 -11.64 -7.37
C TYR A 118 10.05 -11.64 -7.55
N LYS A 119 10.67 -12.80 -7.80
CA LYS A 119 12.14 -12.95 -7.91
C LYS A 119 12.82 -11.92 -8.83
N GLU A 120 12.21 -11.57 -9.97
CA GLU A 120 12.79 -10.60 -10.89
C GLU A 120 12.60 -9.17 -10.38
N ILE A 121 11.43 -8.82 -9.83
CA ILE A 121 11.20 -7.50 -9.19
C ILE A 121 12.20 -7.26 -8.06
N VAL A 122 12.46 -8.27 -7.22
CA VAL A 122 13.40 -8.19 -6.09
C VAL A 122 14.83 -7.84 -6.54
N ARG A 123 15.24 -8.24 -7.75
CA ARG A 123 16.56 -7.92 -8.30
C ARG A 123 16.74 -6.44 -8.63
N TYR A 124 15.65 -5.76 -9.01
CA TYR A 124 15.67 -4.36 -9.44
C TYR A 124 15.17 -3.41 -8.36
N ALA A 125 14.37 -3.87 -7.40
CA ALA A 125 13.82 -3.01 -6.36
C ALA A 125 14.92 -2.45 -5.43
N LYS A 126 15.01 -1.12 -5.33
CA LYS A 126 15.84 -0.42 -4.33
C LYS A 126 15.26 -0.51 -2.93
N SER A 127 13.94 -0.63 -2.82
CA SER A 127 13.23 -0.75 -1.54
C SER A 127 11.98 -1.59 -1.69
N ILE A 128 11.72 -2.43 -0.69
CA ILE A 128 10.55 -3.30 -0.61
C ILE A 128 9.82 -2.97 0.69
N ALA A 129 8.49 -2.91 0.63
CA ALA A 129 7.65 -2.84 1.81
C ALA A 129 6.44 -3.78 1.67
N ILE A 130 6.20 -4.57 2.71
CA ILE A 130 4.98 -5.34 2.88
C ILE A 130 4.12 -4.62 3.93
N ILE A 131 3.05 -3.97 3.49
CA ILE A 131 2.19 -3.17 4.35
C ILE A 131 1.10 -4.06 4.93
N ASP A 132 1.12 -4.24 6.24
CA ASP A 132 0.05 -4.93 6.97
C ASP A 132 -0.92 -3.90 7.53
N VAL A 133 -2.09 -3.77 6.89
CA VAL A 133 -3.16 -2.87 7.33
C VAL A 133 -4.04 -3.59 8.33
N ARG A 134 -4.08 -3.11 9.57
CA ARG A 134 -4.68 -3.82 10.70
C ARG A 134 -5.75 -2.99 11.37
N SER A 135 -6.87 -3.61 11.71
CA SER A 135 -7.75 -3.01 12.72
C SER A 135 -6.98 -2.84 14.03
N GLU A 136 -7.22 -1.75 14.77
CA GLU A 136 -6.63 -1.53 16.10
C GLU A 136 -6.92 -2.69 17.08
N SER A 137 -8.01 -3.43 16.84
CA SER A 137 -8.35 -4.64 17.60
C SER A 137 -7.41 -5.83 17.35
N LYS A 138 -6.62 -5.80 16.26
CA LYS A 138 -5.73 -6.87 15.81
C LYS A 138 -4.27 -6.49 16.06
N LYS A 139 -3.80 -6.65 17.30
CA LYS A 139 -2.40 -6.34 17.67
C LYS A 139 -1.37 -7.13 16.85
N VAL A 140 -0.27 -6.46 16.51
CA VAL A 140 0.92 -7.11 15.95
C VAL A 140 1.55 -8.00 17.02
N ARG A 141 1.74 -9.28 16.70
CA ARG A 141 2.33 -10.25 17.64
C ARG A 141 3.85 -10.25 17.59
N LYS A 142 4.42 -10.00 16.41
CA LYS A 142 5.86 -9.99 16.15
C LYS A 142 6.14 -9.14 14.91
N LEU A 143 7.01 -8.15 15.06
CA LEU A 143 7.51 -7.38 13.92
C LEU A 143 8.37 -8.28 13.02
N GLN A 144 8.17 -8.17 11.72
CA GLN A 144 8.94 -8.85 10.69
C GLN A 144 9.73 -7.83 9.89
N LYS A 145 10.90 -8.23 9.41
CA LYS A 145 11.71 -7.40 8.54
C LYS A 145 10.93 -7.10 7.26
N ASP A 146 11.10 -5.89 6.72
CA ASP A 146 10.45 -5.41 5.48
C ASP A 146 8.93 -5.22 5.58
N PHE A 147 8.33 -5.47 6.75
CA PHE A 147 6.94 -5.12 7.02
C PHE A 147 6.79 -3.71 7.58
N VAL A 148 5.74 -3.02 7.14
CA VAL A 148 5.26 -1.76 7.73
C VAL A 148 3.86 -2.01 8.29
N TYR A 149 3.63 -1.73 9.56
CA TYR A 149 2.35 -2.01 10.21
C TYR A 149 1.51 -0.75 10.30
N ALA A 150 0.40 -0.71 9.57
CA ALA A 150 -0.53 0.41 9.58
C ALA A 150 -1.81 0.02 10.32
N SER A 151 -1.96 0.45 11.56
CA SER A 151 -3.18 0.21 12.35
C SER A 151 -4.20 1.34 12.13
N TYR A 152 -5.49 1.02 12.04
CA TYR A 152 -6.59 1.98 11.91
C TYR A 152 -7.62 1.85 13.03
N SER A 153 -8.18 2.98 13.49
CA SER A 153 -9.29 3.02 14.45
C SER A 153 -10.60 2.53 13.86
N GLU A 154 -11.53 2.02 14.69
CA GLU A 154 -12.82 1.48 14.23
C GLU A 154 -13.62 2.43 13.31
N ASN A 155 -13.46 3.74 13.49
CA ASN A 155 -14.14 4.78 12.73
C ASN A 155 -13.26 5.47 11.66
N TYR A 156 -12.06 4.92 11.41
CA TYR A 156 -11.07 5.37 10.42
C TYR A 156 -10.57 6.82 10.61
N ASP A 157 -10.63 7.35 11.83
CA ASP A 157 -10.20 8.72 12.12
C ASP A 157 -8.75 8.85 12.61
N ALA A 158 -8.15 7.73 12.99
CA ALA A 158 -6.78 7.66 13.47
C ALA A 158 -6.07 6.47 12.83
N PHE A 159 -4.82 6.68 12.43
CA PHE A 159 -3.93 5.61 12.04
C PHE A 159 -2.62 5.72 12.80
N LYS A 160 -2.01 4.56 13.05
CA LYS A 160 -0.69 4.43 13.64
C LYS A 160 0.18 3.60 12.72
N ILE A 161 1.38 4.07 12.46
CA ILE A 161 2.38 3.33 11.68
C ILE A 161 3.50 2.91 12.62
N GLU A 162 3.82 1.63 12.62
CA GLU A 162 4.89 0.99 13.41
C GLU A 162 5.90 0.29 12.50
#